data_AF-A0A7W7WBE6-F1
#
_entry.id   AF-A0A7W7WBE6-F1
#
_cell.length_a   1.000
_cell.length_b   1.000
_cell.length_c   1.000
_cell.angle_alpha   90.00
_cell.angle_beta   90.00
_cell.angle_gamma   90.00
#
_symmetry.space_group_name_H-M   'P 1'
#
loop_
_entity.id
_entity.type
_entity.pdbx_description
1 polymer ?
#
loop_
_entity_poly.entity_id
_entity_poly.type
_entity_poly.pdbx_seq_one_letter_code
_entity_poly.pdbx_strand_id
1 'polypeptide(L)'
;MSAEKAGRSRIPELSNIPWGGPTAITEYAKAGRALCRDLGEEFVLGSDELYAVLIRSFKGHPILAVFGAPDVRLRARRVVRRLKRAADLQRGAGVELVKFHAQFRKEFIDILPQAKPAARKPEFNWNG
;
A
#
# COMPACT_ATOMS: atom_id res chain seq x y z
N MET A 1 -12.02 24.05 14.93
CA MET A 1 -11.54 22.68 14.60
C MET A 1 -12.15 22.32 13.26
N SER A 2 -11.41 22.59 12.18
CA SER A 2 -11.92 22.34 10.83
C SER A 2 -11.91 20.85 10.54
N ALA A 3 -13.08 20.33 10.17
CA ALA A 3 -13.26 18.97 9.70
C ALA A 3 -12.43 18.77 8.41
N GLU A 4 -11.31 18.06 8.54
CA GLU A 4 -10.64 17.48 7.38
C GLU A 4 -11.66 16.56 6.67
N LYS A 5 -11.84 16.78 5.37
CA LYS A 5 -12.51 15.83 4.48
C LYS A 5 -12.01 14.42 4.82
N ALA A 6 -12.90 13.44 4.89
CA ALA A 6 -12.56 12.04 5.12
C ALA A 6 -11.68 11.48 3.98
N GLY A 7 -10.40 11.87 3.97
CA GLY A 7 -9.33 11.15 3.29
C GLY A 7 -9.18 9.80 3.98
N ARG A 8 -8.75 8.78 3.23
CA ARG A 8 -8.44 7.44 3.76
C ARG A 8 -7.78 7.58 5.13
N SER A 9 -8.33 6.94 6.15
CA SER A 9 -7.74 6.94 7.49
C SER A 9 -6.28 6.49 7.38
N ARG A 10 -5.39 7.20 8.08
CA ARG A 10 -3.95 6.92 8.06
C ARG A 10 -3.72 5.46 8.41
N ILE A 11 -2.96 4.75 7.57
CA ILE A 11 -2.59 3.36 7.85
C ILE A 11 -1.74 3.36 9.13
N PRO A 12 -2.09 2.52 10.13
CA PRO A 12 -1.30 2.43 11.34
C PRO A 12 0.12 1.94 11.01
N GLU A 13 1.10 2.50 11.69
CA GLU A 13 2.49 2.06 11.55
C GLU A 13 2.62 0.60 11.98
N LEU A 14 3.27 -0.20 11.14
CA LEU A 14 3.42 -1.64 11.38
C LEU A 14 4.18 -1.96 12.66
N SER A 15 5.14 -1.11 13.05
CA SER A 15 5.91 -1.22 14.29
C SER A 15 5.07 -1.01 15.54
N ASN A 16 3.93 -0.32 15.44
CA ASN A 16 3.09 0.02 16.58
C ASN A 16 2.00 -1.04 16.84
N ILE A 17 1.94 -2.09 16.03
CA ILE A 17 0.98 -3.19 16.22
C ILE A 17 1.48 -4.05 17.40
N PRO A 18 0.75 -4.09 18.53
CA PRO A 18 1.20 -4.82 19.70
C PRO A 18 1.12 -6.33 19.46
N TRP A 19 2.25 -7.02 19.62
CA TRP A 19 2.35 -8.47 19.48
C TRP A 19 1.83 -9.18 20.73
N GLY A 20 0.50 -9.19 20.90
CA GLY A 20 -0.18 -9.76 22.08
C GLY A 20 -0.98 -11.03 21.83
N GLY A 21 -1.08 -11.49 20.57
CA GLY A 21 -1.88 -12.66 20.23
C GLY A 21 -2.16 -12.81 18.74
N PRO A 22 -3.03 -13.75 18.35
CA PRO A 22 -3.25 -14.12 16.95
C PRO A 22 -3.93 -13.01 16.13
N THR A 23 -4.63 -12.11 16.81
CA THR A 23 -5.22 -10.91 16.22
C THR A 23 -4.15 -9.98 15.68
N ALA A 24 -3.00 -9.85 16.37
CA ALA A 24 -1.89 -9.01 15.93
C ALA A 24 -1.33 -9.42 14.56
N ILE A 25 -1.26 -10.73 14.29
CA ILE A 25 -0.81 -11.25 12.98
C ILE A 25 -1.80 -10.88 11.88
N THR A 26 -3.09 -10.93 12.18
CA THR A 26 -4.16 -10.53 11.25
C THR A 26 -4.13 -9.01 10.99
N GLU A 27 -3.93 -8.22 12.04
CA GLU A 27 -3.83 -6.76 11.96
C GLU A 27 -2.58 -6.34 11.18
N TYR A 28 -1.44 -6.96 11.46
CA TYR A 28 -0.18 -6.73 10.74
C TYR A 28 -0.31 -7.04 9.25
N ALA A 29 -0.85 -8.21 8.90
CA ALA A 29 -1.07 -8.58 7.50
C ALA A 29 -2.10 -7.65 6.81
N LYS A 30 -3.13 -7.19 7.53
CA LYS A 30 -4.12 -6.24 6.98
C LYS A 30 -3.50 -4.85 6.74
N ALA A 31 -2.82 -4.29 7.73
CA ALA A 31 -2.18 -2.99 7.64
C ALA A 31 -1.06 -2.99 6.59
N GLY A 32 -0.23 -4.04 6.56
CA GLY A 32 0.85 -4.19 5.59
C GLY A 32 0.33 -4.27 4.15
N ARG A 33 -0.78 -4.99 3.91
CA ARG A 33 -1.39 -5.03 2.57
C ARG A 33 -1.93 -3.68 2.14
N ALA A 34 -2.56 -2.94 3.07
CA ALA A 34 -3.02 -1.59 2.78
C ALA A 34 -1.83 -0.67 2.43
N LEU A 35 -0.74 -0.75 3.20
CA LEU A 35 0.50 0.00 2.95
C LEU A 35 1.10 -0.33 1.58
N CYS A 36 1.28 -1.62 1.25
CA CYS A 36 1.80 -2.03 -0.05
C CYS A 36 0.91 -1.56 -1.21
N ARG A 37 -0.42 -1.60 -1.04
CA ARG A 37 -1.36 -1.11 -2.05
C ARG A 37 -1.23 0.39 -2.24
N ASP A 38 -1.33 1.17 -1.16
CA ASP A 38 -1.27 2.65 -1.24
C ASP A 38 0.11 3.11 -1.76
N LEU A 39 1.20 2.55 -1.25
CA LEU A 39 2.55 2.89 -1.73
C LEU A 39 2.76 2.48 -3.20
N GLY A 40 2.20 1.34 -3.62
CA GLY A 40 2.21 0.92 -5.01
C GLY A 40 1.44 1.87 -5.93
N GLU A 41 0.28 2.36 -5.50
CA GLU A 41 -0.52 3.38 -6.20
C GLU A 41 0.28 4.69 -6.33
N GLU A 42 0.90 5.17 -5.26
CA GLU A 42 1.74 6.39 -5.24
C GLU A 42 2.94 6.27 -6.18
N PHE A 43 3.61 5.11 -6.24
CA PHE A 43 4.70 4.91 -7.20
C PHE A 43 4.25 4.93 -8.65
N VAL A 44 3.05 4.44 -8.96
CA VAL A 44 2.50 4.50 -10.32
C VAL A 44 2.21 5.95 -10.69
N LEU A 45 1.44 6.66 -9.86
CA LEU A 45 1.08 8.06 -10.06
C LEU A 45 2.32 8.95 -10.18
N GLY A 46 3.23 8.84 -9.21
CA GLY A 46 4.49 9.59 -9.21
C GLY A 46 5.37 9.28 -10.41
N SER A 47 5.32 8.06 -10.96
CA SER A 47 6.08 7.73 -12.19
C SER A 47 5.55 8.48 -13.41
N ASP A 48 4.24 8.64 -13.53
CA ASP A 48 3.62 9.29 -14.68
C ASP A 48 3.73 10.82 -14.56
N GLU A 49 3.53 11.37 -13.36
CA GLU A 49 3.71 12.81 -13.08
C GLU A 49 5.16 13.26 -13.29
N LEU A 50 6.13 12.52 -12.75
CA LEU A 50 7.55 12.88 -12.83
C LEU A 50 8.06 12.81 -14.27
N TYR A 51 7.57 11.86 -15.07
CA TYR A 51 7.83 11.83 -16.51
C TYR A 51 7.23 13.04 -17.23
N ALA A 52 5.96 13.36 -16.93
CA ALA A 52 5.25 14.46 -17.57
C ALA A 52 5.90 15.82 -17.26
N VAL A 53 6.26 16.07 -15.99
CA VAL A 53 6.97 17.27 -15.56
C VAL A 53 8.32 17.35 -16.26
N LEU A 54 9.17 16.34 -16.12
CA LEU A 54 10.51 16.38 -16.70
C LEU A 54 10.47 16.59 -18.20
N ILE A 55 9.54 15.98 -18.95
CA ILE A 55 9.45 16.18 -20.41
C ILE A 55 8.84 17.52 -20.78
N ARG A 56 7.77 17.97 -20.10
CA ARG A 56 7.13 19.27 -20.41
C ARG A 56 8.03 20.45 -20.04
N SER A 57 8.83 20.35 -18.98
CA SER A 57 9.80 21.38 -18.58
C SER A 57 10.87 21.67 -19.64
N PHE A 58 11.08 20.79 -20.63
CA PHE A 58 12.01 21.04 -21.75
C PHE A 58 11.37 21.76 -22.94
N LYS A 59 10.05 22.02 -22.93
CA LYS A 59 9.40 22.78 -24.01
C LYS A 59 9.62 24.28 -23.78
N GLY A 60 10.53 24.89 -24.53
CA GLY A 60 10.64 26.36 -24.62
C GLY A 60 12.06 26.93 -24.72
N HIS A 61 13.11 26.18 -24.37
CA HIS A 61 14.49 26.71 -24.37
C HIS A 61 15.41 25.93 -25.33
N PRO A 62 15.90 26.53 -26.43
CA PRO A 62 16.61 25.81 -27.50
C PRO A 62 17.92 25.14 -27.04
N ILE A 63 18.65 25.75 -26.10
CA ILE A 63 19.89 25.17 -25.54
C ILE A 63 19.60 23.93 -24.68
N LEU A 64 18.55 23.96 -23.86
CA LEU A 64 18.16 22.82 -23.05
C LEU A 64 17.64 21.69 -23.93
N ALA A 65 16.93 21.98 -25.02
CA ALA A 65 16.44 20.96 -25.95
C ALA A 65 17.55 20.18 -26.68
N VAL A 66 18.69 20.84 -26.96
CA VAL A 66 19.80 20.25 -27.74
C VAL A 66 20.90 19.65 -26.85
N PHE A 67 21.31 20.35 -25.77
CA PHE A 67 22.47 19.94 -24.95
C PHE A 67 22.11 19.30 -23.61
N GLY A 68 20.95 19.61 -23.02
CA GLY A 68 20.55 19.11 -21.68
C GLY A 68 19.46 18.03 -21.69
N ALA A 69 18.54 18.08 -22.66
CA ALA A 69 17.35 17.25 -22.71
C ALA A 69 17.61 15.75 -22.94
N PRO A 70 18.65 15.32 -23.70
CA PRO A 70 18.89 13.88 -23.90
C PRO A 70 19.23 13.15 -22.58
N ASP A 71 20.17 13.68 -21.79
CA ASP A 71 20.57 13.07 -20.52
C ASP A 71 19.42 13.11 -19.50
N VAL A 72 18.72 14.24 -19.37
CA VAL A 72 17.60 14.33 -18.43
C VAL A 72 16.44 13.42 -18.84
N ARG A 73 16.14 13.27 -20.15
CA ARG A 73 15.15 12.28 -20.61
C ARG A 73 15.56 10.85 -20.29
N LEU A 74 16.84 10.50 -20.42
CA LEU A 74 17.34 9.18 -20.07
C LEU A 74 17.26 8.92 -18.57
N ARG A 75 17.66 9.89 -17.73
CA ARG A 75 17.53 9.83 -16.27
C ARG A 75 16.06 9.73 -15.85
N ALA A 76 15.18 10.55 -16.43
CA ALA A 76 13.73 10.49 -16.21
C ALA A 76 13.20 9.09 -16.52
N ARG A 77 13.48 8.56 -17.72
CA ARG A 77 13.09 7.20 -18.10
C ARG A 77 13.62 6.13 -17.15
N ARG A 78 14.82 6.32 -16.57
CA ARG A 78 15.40 5.40 -15.60
C ARG A 78 14.66 5.47 -14.27
N VAL A 79 14.34 6.67 -13.77
CA VAL A 79 13.55 6.87 -12.55
C VAL A 79 12.15 6.28 -12.70
N VAL A 80 11.47 6.58 -13.81
CA VAL A 80 10.14 6.02 -14.13
C VAL A 80 10.17 4.50 -14.12
N ARG A 81 11.16 3.88 -14.78
CA ARG A 81 11.32 2.42 -14.76
C ARG A 81 11.52 1.86 -13.36
N ARG A 82 12.27 2.56 -12.50
CA ARG A 82 12.48 2.16 -11.10
C ARG A 82 11.20 2.28 -10.27
N LEU A 83 10.43 3.36 -10.45
CA LEU A 83 9.16 3.55 -9.76
C LEU A 83 8.12 2.49 -10.19
N LYS A 84 8.02 2.19 -11.48
CA LYS A 84 7.14 1.11 -11.97
C LYS A 84 7.55 -0.25 -11.39
N ARG A 85 8.86 -0.55 -11.38
CA ARG A 85 9.37 -1.76 -10.72
C ARG A 85 9.08 -1.77 -9.22
N ALA A 86 9.22 -0.65 -8.53
CA ALA A 86 8.90 -0.55 -7.11
C ALA A 86 7.40 -0.81 -6.86
N ALA A 87 6.50 -0.28 -7.71
CA ALA A 87 5.07 -0.57 -7.65
C ALA A 87 4.78 -2.07 -7.81
N ASP A 88 5.43 -2.73 -8.78
CA ASP A 88 5.28 -4.17 -8.99
C ASP A 88 5.78 -4.99 -7.78
N LEU A 89 6.92 -4.59 -7.20
CA LEU A 89 7.43 -5.20 -5.97
C LEU A 89 6.47 -5.02 -4.79
N GLN A 90 5.83 -3.86 -4.66
CA GLN A 90 4.83 -3.63 -3.63
C GLN A 90 3.60 -4.53 -3.82
N ARG A 91 3.14 -4.75 -5.06
CA ARG A 91 2.07 -5.73 -5.33
C ARG A 91 2.48 -7.14 -4.90
N GLY A 92 3.71 -7.55 -5.21
CA GLY A 92 4.27 -8.83 -4.76
C GLY A 92 4.34 -8.96 -3.24
N ALA A 93 4.84 -7.93 -2.56
CA ALA A 93 4.89 -7.89 -1.09
C ALA A 93 3.48 -8.00 -0.46
N GLY A 94 2.48 -7.36 -1.06
CA GLY A 94 1.08 -7.50 -0.64
C GLY A 94 0.55 -8.94 -0.74
N VAL A 95 0.95 -9.69 -1.78
CA VAL A 95 0.60 -11.12 -1.93
C VAL A 95 1.32 -11.97 -0.87
N GLU A 96 2.61 -11.72 -0.63
CA GLU A 96 3.36 -12.43 0.40
C GLU A 96 2.78 -12.22 1.81
N LEU A 97 2.22 -11.04 2.11
CA LEU A 97 1.51 -10.80 3.37
C LEU A 97 0.22 -11.64 3.52
N VAL A 98 -0.47 -11.96 2.42
CA VAL A 98 -1.60 -12.90 2.45
C VAL A 98 -1.12 -14.31 2.76
N LYS A 99 -0.04 -14.75 2.09
CA LYS A 99 0.56 -16.07 2.31
C LYS A 99 1.09 -16.20 3.74
N PHE A 100 1.75 -15.18 4.25
CA PHE A 100 2.21 -15.10 5.64
C PHE A 100 1.07 -15.33 6.63
N HIS A 101 -0.06 -14.62 6.47
CA HIS A 101 -1.23 -14.80 7.33
C HIS A 101 -1.83 -16.21 7.22
N ALA A 102 -1.93 -16.74 6.01
CA ALA A 102 -2.45 -18.09 5.77
C ALA A 102 -1.54 -19.17 6.36
N GLN A 103 -0.22 -19.03 6.22
CA GLN A 103 0.77 -19.96 6.77
C GLN A 103 0.74 -19.93 8.30
N PHE A 104 0.69 -18.75 8.90
CA PHE A 104 0.55 -18.62 10.36
C PHE A 104 -0.69 -19.34 10.86
N ARG A 105 -1.85 -19.13 10.20
CA ARG A 105 -3.06 -19.85 10.57
C ARG A 105 -2.88 -21.36 10.43
N LYS A 106 -2.27 -21.84 9.35
CA LYS A 106 -2.07 -23.28 9.13
C LYS A 106 -1.18 -23.92 10.20
N GLU A 107 -0.08 -23.26 10.58
CA GLU A 107 0.92 -23.81 11.50
C GLU A 107 0.50 -23.72 12.97
N PHE A 108 -0.27 -22.70 13.33
CA PHE A 108 -0.52 -22.39 14.73
C PHE A 108 -1.98 -22.60 15.17
N ILE A 109 -2.89 -23.01 14.28
CA ILE A 109 -4.33 -23.14 14.58
C ILE A 109 -4.63 -23.98 15.83
N ASP A 110 -3.85 -25.03 16.07
CA ASP A 110 -4.05 -25.97 17.19
C ASP A 110 -3.62 -25.37 18.55
N ILE A 111 -2.75 -24.36 18.52
CA ILE A 111 -2.21 -23.69 19.71
C ILE A 111 -2.98 -22.38 19.97
N LEU A 112 -3.70 -21.87 18.96
CA LEU A 112 -4.50 -20.67 19.14
C LEU A 112 -5.67 -20.94 20.10
N PRO A 113 -5.91 -20.05 21.09
CA PRO A 113 -7.09 -20.17 21.92
C PRO A 113 -8.34 -20.16 21.03
N GLN A 114 -9.16 -21.21 21.17
CA GLN A 114 -10.44 -21.33 20.48
C GLN A 114 -11.26 -20.06 20.73
N ALA A 115 -11.52 -19.29 19.67
CA ALA A 115 -12.33 -18.09 19.80
C ALA A 115 -13.71 -18.49 20.33
N LYS A 116 -14.15 -17.87 21.44
CA LYS A 116 -15.53 -18.05 21.92
C LYS A 116 -16.46 -17.73 20.74
N PRO A 117 -17.43 -18.61 20.42
CA PRO A 117 -18.37 -18.34 19.34
C PRO A 117 -19.02 -16.98 19.59
N ALA A 118 -18.96 -16.10 18.60
CA ALA A 118 -19.55 -14.77 18.71
C ALA A 118 -21.01 -14.92 19.13
N ALA A 119 -21.41 -14.21 20.20
CA ALA A 119 -22.79 -14.19 20.64
C ALA A 119 -23.66 -13.84 19.43
N ARG A 120 -24.57 -14.75 19.05
CA ARG A 120 -25.50 -14.52 17.95
C ARG A 120 -26.22 -13.20 18.26
N LYS A 121 -26.18 -12.25 17.31
CA LYS A 121 -26.97 -11.02 17.45
C LYS A 121 -28.43 -11.44 17.64
N PRO A 122 -29.17 -10.84 18.59
CA PRO A 122 -30.57 -11.17 18.77
C PRO A 122 -31.31 -10.93 17.45
N GLU A 123 -31.99 -11.95 16.95
CA GLU A 123 -32.90 -11.79 15.83
C GLU A 123 -33.98 -10.80 16.25
N PHE A 124 -34.08 -9.69 15.51
CA PHE A 124 -35.08 -8.68 15.75
C PHE A 124 -36.46 -9.28 15.40
N ASN A 125 -37.26 -9.57 16.44
CA ASN A 125 -38.60 -10.12 16.27
C ASN A 125 -39.58 -8.98 15.94
N TRP A 126 -40.16 -9.02 14.74
CA TRP A 126 -41.16 -8.05 14.27
C TRP A 126 -42.57 -8.28 14.82
N ASN A 127 -42.80 -9.34 15.59
CA ASN A 127 -44.11 -9.66 16.15
C ASN A 127 -44.26 -9.06 17.56
N GLY A 128 -44.74 -7.82 17.61
CA GLY A 128 -45.17 -7.12 18.83
C GLY A 128 -46.39 -6.26 18.53
#